data_AF-A0A9E3IZI7-F1
#
_entry.id   AF-A0A9E3IZI7-F1
#
_cell.length_a   1.000
_cell.length_b   1.000
_cell.length_c   1.000
_cell.angle_alpha   90.00
_cell.angle_beta   90.00
_cell.angle_gamma   90.00
#
_symmetry.space_group_name_H-M   'P 1'
#
loop_
_entity.id
_entity.type
_entity.pdbx_description
1 polymer ?
#
loop_
_entity_poly.entity_id
_entity_poly.type
_entity_poly.pdbx_seq_one_letter_code
_entity_poly.pdbx_strand_id
1 'polypeptide(L)'
;LDDAPVGSLTDDRLAAVLRAKVDAALNLHEATRDLDLAWFVLYSSVAGVLGSAGQAAYAAGNAFLDALARQRRHAGLPATSIAWGHWDATEAGGMTATLTAVDIARLARTGLAPMSVSQGLNLCDTALNHPHPTVIAAHFDRTALRTASRSGELPNALQSLIRTSTHHKPAATAANVTNPRTLTTRLAHLPEPQRRAALLDLVRDHIATVLGHGDHNAVDVQRGFLDLGFDSLTAVELRNRLQHATGLRLPSTLIYDHPSPSDLAGHLHSELRPPQEQEAAVEPGIRELEDLEAALAGLSAPHDGPTGHRTRLANRLQALLWRVQGDTTPPEGPADVPLEAADDDQMFDLIDQELGLR
;
A
#
# COMPACT_ATOMS: atom_id res chain seq x y z
N LEU A 1 -9.65 22.05 -18.05
CA LEU A 1 -9.37 20.98 -17.07
C LEU A 1 -8.90 21.65 -15.79
N ASP A 2 -9.14 21.03 -14.66
CA ASP A 2 -8.62 21.51 -13.37
C ASP A 2 -8.31 20.29 -12.51
N ASP A 3 -7.16 19.70 -12.78
CA ASP A 3 -6.80 18.39 -12.24
C ASP A 3 -6.39 18.53 -10.76
N ALA A 4 -7.01 17.70 -9.92
CA ALA A 4 -6.85 17.65 -8.49
C ALA A 4 -7.22 16.28 -7.91
N PRO A 5 -6.51 15.82 -6.87
CA PRO A 5 -6.99 14.76 -6.00
C PRO A 5 -8.39 15.09 -5.45
N VAL A 6 -9.21 14.06 -5.24
CA VAL A 6 -10.59 14.21 -4.75
C VAL A 6 -10.65 15.02 -3.46
N GLY A 7 -9.72 14.79 -2.52
CA GLY A 7 -9.67 15.51 -1.24
C GLY A 7 -9.33 17.00 -1.35
N SER A 8 -8.95 17.49 -2.53
CA SER A 8 -8.63 18.91 -2.79
C SER A 8 -9.57 19.57 -3.79
N LEU A 9 -10.65 18.87 -4.19
CA LEU A 9 -11.69 19.46 -5.02
C LEU A 9 -12.57 20.38 -4.17
N THR A 10 -12.74 21.60 -4.63
CA THR A 10 -13.73 22.55 -4.10
C THR A 10 -14.94 22.61 -5.04
N ASP A 11 -16.05 23.10 -4.52
CA ASP A 11 -17.29 23.27 -5.30
C ASP A 11 -17.05 24.13 -6.55
N ASP A 12 -16.29 25.22 -6.43
CA ASP A 12 -15.98 26.12 -7.55
C ASP A 12 -15.16 25.42 -8.65
N ARG A 13 -14.15 24.63 -8.26
CA ARG A 13 -13.30 23.88 -9.21
C ARG A 13 -14.11 22.83 -9.93
N LEU A 14 -14.96 22.11 -9.18
CA LEU A 14 -15.86 21.12 -9.75
C LEU A 14 -16.86 21.77 -10.71
N ALA A 15 -17.54 22.84 -10.29
CA ALA A 15 -18.52 23.55 -11.10
C ALA A 15 -17.91 24.12 -12.39
N ALA A 16 -16.70 24.68 -12.32
CA ALA A 16 -16.00 25.19 -13.49
C ALA A 16 -15.74 24.10 -14.55
N VAL A 17 -15.28 22.92 -14.13
CA VAL A 17 -15.04 21.78 -15.04
C VAL A 17 -16.34 21.19 -15.56
N LEU A 18 -17.35 21.02 -14.71
CA LEU A 18 -18.63 20.43 -15.08
C LEU A 18 -19.42 21.34 -16.03
N ARG A 19 -19.44 22.66 -15.81
CA ARG A 19 -20.19 23.61 -16.66
C ARG A 19 -19.87 23.47 -18.14
N ALA A 20 -18.59 23.28 -18.48
CA ALA A 20 -18.15 23.13 -19.86
C ALA A 20 -18.68 21.87 -20.56
N LYS A 21 -19.04 20.81 -19.81
CA LYS A 21 -19.55 19.54 -20.35
C LYS A 21 -21.02 19.33 -20.04
N VAL A 22 -21.39 19.39 -18.77
CA VAL A 22 -22.73 19.11 -18.24
C VAL A 22 -23.72 20.17 -18.72
N ASP A 23 -23.50 21.43 -18.37
CA ASP A 23 -24.44 22.52 -18.71
C ASP A 23 -24.52 22.68 -20.24
N ALA A 24 -23.38 22.62 -20.93
CA ALA A 24 -23.35 22.68 -22.39
C ALA A 24 -24.16 21.55 -23.05
N ALA A 25 -24.01 20.30 -22.58
CA ALA A 25 -24.72 19.17 -23.14
C ALA A 25 -26.22 19.17 -22.78
N LEU A 26 -26.59 19.63 -21.58
CA LEU A 26 -27.98 19.83 -21.19
C LEU A 26 -28.66 20.90 -22.04
N ASN A 27 -28.03 22.06 -22.19
CA ASN A 27 -28.54 23.14 -23.03
C ASN A 27 -28.72 22.67 -24.49
N LEU A 28 -27.74 21.92 -25.02
CA LEU A 28 -27.86 21.35 -26.37
C LEU A 28 -28.98 20.30 -26.44
N HIS A 29 -29.13 19.45 -25.44
CA HIS A 29 -30.22 18.47 -25.37
C HIS A 29 -31.59 19.17 -25.38
N GLU A 30 -31.76 20.21 -24.57
CA GLU A 30 -33.01 20.96 -24.46
C GLU A 30 -33.34 21.71 -25.75
N ALA A 31 -32.36 22.43 -26.30
CA ALA A 31 -32.55 23.23 -27.52
C ALA A 31 -32.84 22.40 -28.77
N THR A 32 -32.46 21.11 -28.76
CA THR A 32 -32.61 20.23 -29.93
C THR A 32 -33.60 19.09 -29.71
N ARG A 33 -34.36 19.11 -28.60
CA ARG A 33 -35.25 18.01 -28.21
C ARG A 33 -36.28 17.68 -29.28
N ASP A 34 -36.85 18.71 -29.91
CA ASP A 34 -37.94 18.59 -30.87
C ASP A 34 -37.46 18.68 -32.34
N LEU A 35 -36.15 18.65 -32.57
CA LEU A 35 -35.56 18.66 -33.90
C LEU A 35 -35.37 17.23 -34.42
N ASP A 36 -35.62 17.02 -35.70
CA ASP A 36 -35.36 15.75 -36.41
C ASP A 36 -33.86 15.62 -36.73
N LEU A 37 -33.06 15.41 -35.69
CA LEU A 37 -31.62 15.25 -35.82
C LEU A 37 -31.28 13.88 -36.42
N ALA A 38 -30.38 13.84 -37.39
CA ALA A 38 -29.76 12.57 -37.79
C ALA A 38 -28.82 12.02 -36.70
N TRP A 39 -28.10 12.92 -36.01
CA TRP A 39 -27.06 12.56 -35.05
C TRP A 39 -27.00 13.54 -33.88
N PHE A 40 -26.74 13.02 -32.68
CA PHE A 40 -26.39 13.81 -31.50
C PHE A 40 -25.18 13.13 -30.85
N VAL A 41 -23.98 13.68 -31.07
CA VAL A 41 -22.72 13.02 -30.70
C VAL A 41 -22.07 13.76 -29.53
N LEU A 42 -21.84 13.04 -28.43
CA LEU A 42 -21.18 13.55 -27.24
C LEU A 42 -19.74 13.04 -27.18
N TYR A 43 -18.79 13.98 -27.08
CA TYR A 43 -17.37 13.66 -26.93
C TYR A 43 -17.04 13.46 -25.45
N SER A 44 -17.05 12.20 -25.04
CA SER A 44 -16.66 11.74 -23.71
C SER A 44 -15.21 11.27 -23.71
N SER A 45 -14.75 10.70 -22.60
CA SER A 45 -13.40 10.16 -22.45
C SER A 45 -13.43 8.86 -21.67
N VAL A 46 -12.49 7.96 -21.99
CA VAL A 46 -12.26 6.73 -21.23
C VAL A 46 -12.01 6.99 -19.73
N ALA A 47 -11.55 8.19 -19.37
CA ALA A 47 -11.41 8.62 -17.97
C ALA A 47 -12.75 8.62 -17.19
N GLY A 48 -13.89 8.79 -17.87
CA GLY A 48 -15.22 8.65 -17.25
C GLY A 48 -15.60 7.19 -16.93
N VAL A 49 -14.91 6.21 -17.54
CA VAL A 49 -15.18 4.78 -17.36
C VAL A 49 -14.15 4.11 -16.45
N LEU A 50 -12.86 4.33 -16.73
CA LEU A 50 -11.74 3.71 -16.01
C LEU A 50 -11.23 4.56 -14.86
N GLY A 51 -11.66 5.82 -14.78
CA GLY A 51 -11.05 6.82 -13.92
C GLY A 51 -9.73 7.34 -14.50
N SER A 52 -9.25 8.43 -13.93
CA SER A 52 -7.90 8.93 -14.16
C SER A 52 -7.45 9.68 -12.90
N ALA A 53 -6.23 9.38 -12.45
CA ALA A 53 -5.72 9.94 -11.20
C ALA A 53 -5.61 11.46 -11.30
N GLY A 54 -6.17 12.17 -10.32
CA GLY A 54 -6.22 13.63 -10.34
C GLY A 54 -7.30 14.22 -11.26
N GLN A 55 -8.10 13.43 -11.96
CA GLN A 55 -9.07 13.96 -12.93
C GLN A 55 -10.53 13.69 -12.52
N ALA A 56 -10.84 13.72 -11.23
CA ALA A 56 -12.16 13.32 -10.74
C ALA A 56 -13.32 14.19 -11.28
N ALA A 57 -13.15 15.52 -11.32
CA ALA A 57 -14.14 16.42 -11.91
C ALA A 57 -14.36 16.16 -13.42
N TYR A 58 -13.27 15.88 -14.14
CA TYR A 58 -13.32 15.55 -15.56
C TYR A 58 -13.99 14.19 -15.81
N ALA A 59 -13.65 13.17 -15.02
CA ALA A 59 -14.28 11.86 -15.07
C ALA A 59 -15.80 11.96 -14.81
N ALA A 60 -16.21 12.74 -13.81
CA ALA A 60 -17.62 12.98 -13.51
C ALA A 60 -18.36 13.65 -14.67
N GLY A 61 -17.77 14.68 -15.29
CA GLY A 61 -18.36 15.35 -16.46
C GLY A 61 -18.53 14.41 -17.64
N ASN A 62 -17.56 13.52 -17.90
CA ASN A 62 -17.67 12.53 -18.98
C ASN A 62 -18.69 11.43 -18.67
N ALA A 63 -18.75 10.95 -17.42
CA ALA A 63 -19.77 9.99 -16.99
C ALA A 63 -21.19 10.57 -17.12
N PHE A 64 -21.36 11.88 -16.90
CA PHE A 64 -22.62 12.57 -17.16
C PHE A 64 -23.01 12.55 -18.64
N LEU A 65 -22.07 12.82 -19.56
CA LEU A 65 -22.34 12.75 -21.01
C LEU A 65 -22.78 11.34 -21.43
N ASP A 66 -22.12 10.31 -20.89
CA ASP A 66 -22.48 8.93 -21.14
C ASP A 66 -23.90 8.61 -20.63
N ALA A 67 -24.27 9.13 -19.46
CA ALA A 67 -25.62 9.00 -18.92
C ALA A 67 -26.67 9.73 -19.76
N LEU A 68 -26.37 10.95 -20.23
CA LEU A 68 -27.27 11.73 -21.06
C LEU A 68 -27.53 11.04 -22.41
N ALA A 69 -26.50 10.43 -23.02
CA ALA A 69 -26.70 9.67 -24.26
C ALA A 69 -27.63 8.46 -24.05
N ARG A 70 -27.46 7.71 -22.94
CA ARG A 70 -28.37 6.62 -22.57
C ARG A 70 -29.80 7.12 -22.36
N GLN A 71 -29.96 8.23 -21.65
CA GLN A 71 -31.27 8.82 -21.38
C GLN A 71 -31.96 9.27 -22.67
N ARG A 72 -31.26 9.98 -23.57
CA ARG A 72 -31.80 10.41 -24.88
C ARG A 72 -32.26 9.22 -25.71
N ARG A 73 -31.44 8.17 -25.79
CA ARG A 73 -31.78 6.94 -26.54
C ARG A 73 -32.96 6.20 -25.94
N HIS A 74 -33.12 6.20 -24.61
CA HIS A 74 -34.31 5.65 -23.96
C HIS A 74 -35.59 6.43 -24.29
N ALA A 75 -35.47 7.75 -24.50
CA ALA A 75 -36.57 8.60 -24.95
C ALA A 75 -36.81 8.55 -26.48
N GLY A 76 -36.16 7.63 -27.20
CA GLY A 76 -36.30 7.52 -28.67
C GLY A 76 -35.55 8.59 -29.47
N LEU A 77 -34.77 9.45 -28.81
CA LEU A 77 -33.99 10.49 -29.47
C LEU A 77 -32.60 9.96 -29.87
N PRO A 78 -32.04 10.41 -31.00
CA PRO A 78 -30.67 10.07 -31.37
C PRO A 78 -29.70 10.57 -30.29
N ALA A 79 -28.76 9.71 -29.91
CA ALA A 79 -27.57 10.07 -29.14
C ALA A 79 -26.52 8.95 -29.18
N THR A 80 -25.25 9.35 -29.32
CA THR A 80 -24.08 8.48 -29.17
C THR A 80 -23.04 9.24 -28.34
N SER A 81 -22.64 8.68 -27.20
CA SER A 81 -21.46 9.14 -26.45
C SER A 81 -20.26 8.28 -26.82
N ILE A 82 -19.17 8.92 -27.23
CA ILE A 82 -17.92 8.26 -27.57
C ILE A 82 -16.91 8.58 -26.47
N ALA A 83 -16.59 7.58 -25.65
CA ALA A 83 -15.55 7.65 -24.64
C ALA A 83 -14.19 7.43 -25.31
N TRP A 84 -13.56 8.53 -25.73
CA TRP A 84 -12.30 8.49 -26.45
C TRP A 84 -11.13 8.06 -25.57
N GLY A 85 -10.30 7.18 -26.12
CA GLY A 85 -8.95 6.91 -25.66
C GLY A 85 -7.98 8.04 -26.03
N HIS A 86 -6.70 7.79 -25.82
CA HIS A 86 -5.65 8.77 -26.08
C HIS A 86 -5.37 8.91 -27.58
N TRP A 87 -5.28 10.15 -28.04
CA TRP A 87 -4.92 10.50 -29.41
C TRP A 87 -3.44 10.85 -29.48
N ASP A 88 -2.78 10.46 -30.56
CA ASP A 88 -1.38 10.78 -30.81
C ASP A 88 -1.19 12.30 -30.79
N ALA A 89 -0.39 12.77 -29.82
CA ALA A 89 -0.13 14.19 -29.60
C ALA A 89 0.56 14.86 -30.79
N THR A 90 1.31 14.09 -31.59
CA THR A 90 2.05 14.61 -32.75
C THR A 90 1.16 14.90 -33.96
N GLU A 91 0.01 14.22 -34.07
CA GLU A 91 -0.93 14.38 -35.19
C GLU A 91 -2.17 15.21 -34.83
N ALA A 92 -2.70 15.03 -33.62
CA ALA A 92 -4.06 15.50 -33.31
C ALA A 92 -4.12 16.90 -32.68
N GLY A 93 -3.03 17.40 -32.10
CA GLY A 93 -3.04 18.62 -31.29
C GLY A 93 -4.05 18.56 -30.12
N GLY A 94 -4.15 19.62 -29.32
CA GLY A 94 -5.14 19.72 -28.23
C GLY A 94 -4.67 19.20 -26.87
N MET A 95 -5.55 18.56 -26.09
CA MET A 95 -5.33 18.21 -24.66
C MET A 95 -4.10 17.31 -24.44
N THR A 96 -3.69 16.55 -25.46
CA THR A 96 -2.54 15.65 -25.40
C THR A 96 -1.23 16.31 -25.84
N ALA A 97 -1.29 17.49 -26.47
CA ALA A 97 -0.12 18.20 -26.98
C ALA A 97 0.80 18.74 -25.88
N THR A 98 0.29 18.89 -24.65
CA THR A 98 1.06 19.32 -23.48
C THR A 98 1.53 18.17 -22.60
N LEU A 99 1.25 16.91 -22.97
CA LEU A 99 1.66 15.76 -22.16
C LEU A 99 3.16 15.58 -22.25
N THR A 100 3.79 15.43 -21.09
CA THR A 100 5.21 15.10 -21.01
C THR A 100 5.44 13.64 -21.43
N ALA A 101 6.69 13.29 -21.73
CA ALA A 101 7.06 11.89 -21.96
C ALA A 101 6.67 10.98 -20.77
N VAL A 102 6.69 11.52 -19.55
CA VAL A 102 6.28 10.83 -18.32
C VAL A 102 4.78 10.56 -18.32
N ASP A 103 3.97 11.53 -18.73
CA ASP A 103 2.51 11.35 -18.84
C ASP A 103 2.13 10.31 -19.88
N ILE A 104 2.81 10.32 -21.04
CA ILE A 104 2.62 9.33 -22.09
C ILE A 104 3.00 7.93 -21.60
N ALA A 105 4.15 7.80 -20.92
CA ALA A 105 4.58 6.52 -20.35
C ALA A 105 3.58 6.00 -19.29
N ARG A 106 3.06 6.88 -18.43
CA ARG A 106 2.03 6.53 -17.44
C ARG A 106 0.74 6.08 -18.11
N LEU A 107 0.29 6.75 -19.17
CA LEU A 107 -0.88 6.34 -19.94
C LEU A 107 -0.67 4.99 -20.64
N ALA A 108 0.50 4.75 -21.24
CA ALA A 108 0.84 3.47 -21.87
C ALA A 108 0.75 2.29 -20.87
N ARG A 109 1.11 2.51 -19.60
CA ARG A 109 0.97 1.50 -18.53
C ARG A 109 -0.48 1.12 -18.23
N THR A 110 -1.45 1.98 -18.53
CA THR A 110 -2.89 1.65 -18.40
C THR A 110 -3.37 0.68 -19.48
N GLY A 111 -2.52 0.34 -20.45
CA GLY A 111 -2.83 -0.50 -21.60
C GLY A 111 -3.58 0.23 -22.72
N LEU A 112 -3.67 1.56 -22.62
CA LEU A 112 -4.20 2.43 -23.67
C LEU A 112 -3.04 2.97 -24.51
N ALA A 113 -3.03 2.62 -25.80
CA ALA A 113 -2.07 3.11 -26.77
C ALA A 113 -2.60 4.39 -27.46
N PRO A 114 -1.70 5.29 -27.90
CA PRO A 114 -2.08 6.41 -28.76
C PRO A 114 -2.77 5.94 -30.04
N MET A 115 -3.74 6.72 -30.48
CA MET A 115 -4.46 6.53 -31.75
C MET A 115 -4.09 7.62 -32.74
N SER A 116 -3.80 7.24 -33.98
CA SER A 116 -3.68 8.20 -35.07
C SER A 116 -5.02 8.86 -35.38
N VAL A 117 -4.99 10.00 -36.10
CA VAL A 117 -6.23 10.67 -36.53
C VAL A 117 -7.09 9.74 -37.41
N SER A 118 -6.45 8.99 -38.30
CA SER A 118 -7.14 8.03 -39.17
C SER A 118 -7.82 6.89 -38.40
N GLN A 119 -7.18 6.37 -37.34
CA GLN A 119 -7.78 5.39 -36.45
C GLN A 119 -8.98 5.98 -35.68
N GLY A 120 -8.84 7.20 -35.17
CA GLY A 120 -9.91 7.91 -34.48
C GLY A 120 -11.13 8.13 -35.36
N LEU A 121 -10.95 8.56 -36.61
CA LEU A 121 -12.05 8.75 -37.57
C LEU A 121 -12.75 7.43 -37.92
N ASN A 122 -12.01 6.36 -38.18
CA ASN A 122 -12.59 5.04 -38.44
C ASN A 122 -13.41 4.52 -37.24
N LEU A 123 -12.93 4.78 -36.01
CA LEU A 123 -13.67 4.45 -34.80
C LEU A 123 -14.91 5.33 -34.62
N CYS A 124 -14.86 6.60 -35.05
CA CYS A 124 -16.02 7.49 -35.07
C CYS A 124 -17.12 6.91 -35.97
N ASP A 125 -16.79 6.58 -37.22
CA ASP A 125 -17.75 5.99 -38.16
C ASP A 125 -18.35 4.68 -37.64
N THR A 126 -17.53 3.87 -36.98
CA THR A 126 -17.98 2.63 -36.34
C THR A 126 -18.92 2.92 -35.16
N ALA A 127 -18.57 3.88 -34.30
CA ALA A 127 -19.34 4.28 -33.13
C ALA A 127 -20.73 4.82 -33.50
N LEU A 128 -20.79 5.63 -34.56
CA LEU A 128 -22.04 6.18 -35.09
C LEU A 128 -22.99 5.05 -35.54
N ASN A 129 -22.48 4.00 -36.16
CA ASN A 129 -23.32 2.88 -36.62
C ASN A 129 -23.59 1.80 -35.54
N HIS A 130 -23.10 1.99 -34.32
CA HIS A 130 -23.20 0.99 -33.26
C HIS A 130 -24.55 1.09 -32.51
N PRO A 131 -25.19 -0.04 -32.14
CA PRO A 131 -26.51 -0.01 -31.50
C PRO A 131 -26.48 0.53 -30.07
N HIS A 132 -25.33 0.50 -29.40
CA HIS A 132 -25.20 0.97 -28.03
C HIS A 132 -25.01 2.50 -27.96
N PRO A 133 -25.73 3.20 -27.05
CA PRO A 133 -25.67 4.66 -26.90
C PRO A 133 -24.32 5.18 -26.39
N THR A 134 -23.50 4.33 -25.80
CA THR A 134 -22.23 4.67 -25.18
C THR A 134 -21.20 3.64 -25.58
N VAL A 135 -20.10 4.09 -26.19
CA VAL A 135 -19.03 3.22 -26.67
C VAL A 135 -17.67 3.76 -26.28
N ILE A 136 -16.71 2.88 -26.05
CA ILE A 136 -15.31 3.25 -25.84
C ILE A 136 -14.59 3.12 -27.18
N ALA A 137 -14.04 4.23 -27.67
CA ALA A 137 -13.20 4.27 -28.86
C ALA A 137 -11.76 4.46 -28.43
N ALA A 138 -11.05 3.36 -28.23
CA ALA A 138 -9.68 3.35 -27.73
C ALA A 138 -8.85 2.22 -28.36
N HIS A 139 -7.56 2.46 -28.52
CA HIS A 139 -6.59 1.44 -28.90
C HIS A 139 -6.03 0.78 -27.64
N PHE A 140 -6.32 -0.50 -27.47
CA PHE A 140 -5.82 -1.29 -26.35
C PHE A 140 -4.57 -2.08 -26.76
N ASP A 141 -3.44 -1.81 -26.09
CA ASP A 141 -2.24 -2.65 -26.20
C ASP A 141 -2.44 -3.94 -25.40
N ARG A 142 -2.75 -5.03 -26.11
CA ARG A 142 -2.97 -6.34 -25.51
C ARG A 142 -1.74 -6.89 -24.78
N THR A 143 -0.53 -6.50 -25.19
CA THR A 143 0.70 -6.94 -24.54
C THR A 143 0.84 -6.24 -23.19
N ALA A 144 0.66 -4.92 -23.16
CA ALA A 144 0.65 -4.14 -21.92
C ALA A 144 -0.44 -4.63 -20.95
N LEU A 145 -1.67 -4.87 -21.45
CA LEU A 145 -2.77 -5.40 -20.63
C LEU A 145 -2.43 -6.78 -20.03
N ARG A 146 -1.82 -7.69 -20.81
CA ARG A 146 -1.38 -9.01 -20.31
C ARG A 146 -0.31 -8.89 -19.22
N THR A 147 0.62 -7.95 -19.38
CA THR A 147 1.66 -7.68 -18.37
C THR A 147 1.02 -7.17 -17.08
N ALA A 148 0.13 -6.16 -17.18
CA ALA A 148 -0.60 -5.62 -16.04
C ALA A 148 -1.48 -6.68 -15.34
N SER A 149 -2.04 -7.62 -16.12
CA SER A 149 -2.80 -8.75 -15.56
C SER A 149 -1.93 -9.68 -14.73
N ARG A 150 -0.70 -9.96 -15.17
CA ARG A 150 0.25 -10.82 -14.45
C ARG A 150 0.79 -10.17 -13.19
N SER A 151 0.94 -8.84 -13.17
CA SER A 151 1.33 -8.08 -11.98
C SER A 151 0.16 -7.80 -11.03
N GLY A 152 -1.08 -8.18 -11.36
CA GLY A 152 -2.25 -7.89 -10.54
C GLY A 152 -2.68 -6.42 -10.54
N GLU A 153 -2.15 -5.62 -11.47
CA GLU A 153 -2.41 -4.17 -11.59
C GLU A 153 -3.54 -3.85 -12.58
N LEU A 154 -4.08 -4.85 -13.29
CA LEU A 154 -5.13 -4.65 -14.29
C LEU A 154 -6.50 -4.35 -13.64
N PRO A 155 -7.20 -3.26 -14.05
CA PRO A 155 -8.57 -3.01 -13.63
C PRO A 155 -9.52 -4.16 -13.98
N ASN A 156 -10.42 -4.52 -13.07
CA ASN A 156 -11.40 -5.59 -13.26
C ASN A 156 -12.23 -5.44 -14.55
N ALA A 157 -12.59 -4.20 -14.91
CA ALA A 157 -13.35 -3.88 -16.11
C ALA A 157 -12.63 -4.32 -17.41
N LEU A 158 -11.30 -4.45 -17.40
CA LEU A 158 -10.49 -4.82 -18.57
C LEU A 158 -10.10 -6.30 -18.60
N GLN A 159 -10.40 -7.08 -17.55
CA GLN A 159 -10.04 -8.50 -17.49
C GLN A 159 -10.62 -9.31 -18.64
N SER A 160 -11.84 -8.99 -19.08
CA SER A 160 -12.51 -9.68 -20.18
C SER A 160 -11.85 -9.46 -21.55
N LEU A 161 -11.09 -8.37 -21.71
CA LEU A 161 -10.36 -8.06 -22.96
C LEU A 161 -9.14 -8.96 -23.15
N ILE A 162 -8.63 -9.52 -22.06
CA ILE A 162 -7.52 -10.46 -22.06
C ILE A 162 -8.14 -11.82 -21.86
N ARG A 163 -8.62 -12.43 -22.96
CA ARG A 163 -9.09 -13.83 -22.91
C ARG A 163 -7.96 -14.68 -22.31
N THR A 164 -8.07 -15.00 -21.03
CA THR A 164 -7.25 -15.99 -20.39
C THR A 164 -7.71 -17.30 -20.99
N SER A 165 -6.87 -17.88 -21.84
CA SER A 165 -6.99 -19.29 -22.19
C SER A 165 -7.04 -20.06 -20.88
N THR A 166 -8.23 -20.48 -20.48
CA THR A 166 -8.43 -21.54 -19.52
C THR A 166 -7.71 -22.76 -20.11
N HIS A 167 -6.69 -23.27 -19.40
CA HIS A 167 -5.71 -24.28 -19.82
C HIS A 167 -4.49 -23.79 -20.61
N HIS A 168 -3.53 -23.21 -19.88
CA HIS A 168 -2.16 -23.73 -19.93
C HIS A 168 -1.50 -23.51 -18.58
N LYS A 169 -1.22 -24.62 -17.87
CA LYS A 169 -0.35 -24.66 -16.69
C LYS A 169 1.06 -24.35 -17.20
N PRO A 170 1.65 -23.16 -16.98
CA PRO A 170 3.01 -22.93 -17.42
C PRO A 170 3.95 -23.60 -16.43
N ALA A 171 4.91 -24.35 -16.97
CA ALA A 171 6.04 -24.86 -16.21
C ALA A 171 6.71 -23.73 -15.43
N ALA A 172 7.06 -24.03 -14.18
CA ALA A 172 7.66 -23.13 -13.23
C ALA A 172 9.08 -22.73 -13.66
N THR A 173 9.21 -21.74 -14.53
CA THR A 173 10.48 -21.03 -14.77
C THR A 173 10.16 -19.69 -15.46
N ALA A 174 10.50 -18.58 -14.80
CA ALA A 174 10.48 -17.18 -15.28
C ALA A 174 9.23 -16.30 -15.04
N ALA A 175 8.62 -16.34 -13.84
CA ALA A 175 7.62 -15.34 -13.41
C ALA A 175 7.80 -14.84 -11.95
N ASN A 176 9.03 -14.74 -11.45
CA ASN A 176 9.33 -14.44 -10.03
C ASN A 176 9.80 -13.00 -9.77
N VAL A 177 9.18 -11.98 -10.35
CA VAL A 177 9.62 -10.58 -10.12
C VAL A 177 8.68 -9.78 -9.22
N THR A 178 7.47 -10.25 -8.90
CA THR A 178 6.47 -9.38 -8.24
C THR A 178 5.62 -10.07 -7.18
N ASN A 179 6.15 -11.09 -6.50
CA ASN A 179 5.43 -11.73 -5.40
C ASN A 179 6.22 -11.50 -4.08
N PRO A 180 5.62 -10.92 -3.02
CA PRO A 180 6.31 -10.66 -1.75
C PRO A 180 7.06 -11.88 -1.23
N ARG A 181 6.43 -13.06 -1.31
CA ARG A 181 7.06 -14.33 -0.90
C ARG A 181 8.33 -14.65 -1.70
N THR A 182 8.36 -14.32 -2.99
CA THR A 182 9.56 -14.54 -3.83
C THR A 182 10.69 -13.56 -3.51
N LEU A 183 10.35 -12.34 -3.10
CA LEU A 183 11.32 -11.34 -2.66
C LEU A 183 11.96 -11.75 -1.32
N THR A 184 11.15 -12.11 -0.33
CA THR A 184 11.65 -12.54 0.99
C THR A 184 12.53 -13.78 0.89
N THR A 185 12.15 -14.77 0.06
CA THR A 185 12.98 -15.97 -0.17
C THR A 185 14.29 -15.62 -0.89
N ARG A 186 14.29 -14.71 -1.87
CA ARG A 186 15.53 -14.28 -2.54
C ARG A 186 16.46 -13.54 -1.58
N LEU A 187 15.92 -12.63 -0.77
CA LEU A 187 16.70 -11.87 0.20
C LEU A 187 17.25 -12.76 1.31
N ALA A 188 16.53 -13.80 1.73
CA ALA A 188 16.99 -14.74 2.77
C ALA A 188 18.29 -15.49 2.39
N HIS A 189 18.54 -15.70 1.10
CA HIS A 189 19.73 -16.43 0.61
C HIS A 189 20.93 -15.53 0.28
N LEU A 190 20.79 -14.21 0.42
CA LEU A 190 21.86 -13.25 0.11
C LEU A 190 22.59 -12.79 1.39
N PRO A 191 23.92 -12.64 1.35
CA PRO A 191 24.69 -11.92 2.37
C PRO A 191 24.18 -10.49 2.56
N GLU A 192 24.31 -9.95 3.78
CA GLU A 192 23.81 -8.63 4.16
C GLU A 192 24.16 -7.49 3.17
N PRO A 193 25.41 -7.36 2.66
CA PRO A 193 25.75 -6.32 1.70
C PRO A 193 24.99 -6.47 0.37
N GLN A 194 24.76 -7.71 -0.06
CA GLN A 194 24.04 -8.02 -1.29
C GLN A 194 22.52 -7.85 -1.12
N ARG A 195 21.98 -8.07 0.10
CA ARG A 195 20.57 -7.75 0.42
C ARG A 195 20.29 -6.26 0.27
N ARG A 196 21.16 -5.42 0.83
CA ARG A 196 21.03 -3.95 0.74
C ARG A 196 21.13 -3.46 -0.70
N ALA A 197 22.08 -3.97 -1.48
CA ALA A 197 22.20 -3.64 -2.90
C ALA A 197 20.94 -4.04 -3.69
N ALA A 198 20.43 -5.25 -3.49
CA ALA A 198 19.22 -5.71 -4.18
C ALA A 198 17.96 -4.88 -3.83
N LEU A 199 17.84 -4.44 -2.57
CA LEU A 199 16.75 -3.55 -2.15
C LEU A 199 16.90 -2.14 -2.73
N LEU A 200 18.13 -1.63 -2.83
CA LEU A 200 18.39 -0.36 -3.49
C LEU A 200 18.01 -0.42 -4.97
N ASP A 201 18.40 -1.49 -5.67
CA ASP A 201 18.02 -1.70 -7.08
C ASP A 201 16.51 -1.78 -7.25
N LEU A 202 15.81 -2.50 -6.36
CA LEU A 202 14.34 -2.56 -6.34
C LEU A 202 13.71 -1.15 -6.20
N VAL A 203 14.22 -0.34 -5.27
CA VAL A 203 13.74 1.03 -5.05
C VAL A 203 14.00 1.88 -6.29
N ARG A 204 15.20 1.79 -6.89
CA ARG A 204 15.55 2.54 -8.11
C ARG A 204 14.70 2.13 -9.31
N ASP A 205 14.42 0.84 -9.48
CA ASP A 205 13.54 0.32 -10.53
C ASP A 205 12.13 0.92 -10.41
N HIS A 206 11.59 0.95 -9.19
CA HIS A 206 10.27 1.54 -8.95
C HIS A 206 10.27 3.05 -9.11
N ILE A 207 11.33 3.76 -8.70
CA ILE A 207 11.49 5.20 -8.94
C ILE A 207 11.57 5.51 -10.43
N ALA A 208 12.43 4.81 -11.16
CA ALA A 208 12.57 4.98 -12.60
C ALA A 208 11.25 4.72 -13.31
N THR A 209 10.51 3.68 -12.89
CA THR A 209 9.16 3.43 -13.38
C THR A 209 8.25 4.61 -13.11
N VAL A 210 8.13 5.08 -11.87
CA VAL A 210 7.22 6.19 -11.50
C VAL A 210 7.54 7.47 -12.27
N LEU A 211 8.83 7.81 -12.40
CA LEU A 211 9.31 9.00 -13.12
C LEU A 211 9.41 8.83 -14.64
N GLY A 212 9.10 7.66 -15.19
CA GLY A 212 9.15 7.40 -16.62
C GLY A 212 10.57 7.31 -17.21
N HIS A 213 11.58 7.03 -16.38
CA HIS A 213 12.93 6.75 -16.83
C HIS A 213 13.06 5.29 -17.27
N GLY A 214 13.67 5.06 -18.43
CA GLY A 214 13.91 3.72 -18.97
C GLY A 214 15.10 2.98 -18.35
N ASP A 215 15.94 3.67 -17.59
CA ASP A 215 17.14 3.13 -16.94
C ASP A 215 17.17 3.53 -15.46
N HIS A 216 17.23 2.53 -14.56
CA HIS A 216 17.34 2.75 -13.12
C HIS A 216 18.67 3.39 -12.72
N ASN A 217 19.71 3.28 -13.56
CA ASN A 217 21.03 3.85 -13.27
C ASN A 217 21.03 5.37 -13.33
N ALA A 218 20.05 5.97 -14.01
CA ALA A 218 19.86 7.41 -14.07
C ALA A 218 19.33 8.01 -12.75
N VAL A 219 18.82 7.18 -11.83
CA VAL A 219 18.32 7.61 -10.53
C VAL A 219 19.50 7.81 -9.58
N ASP A 220 19.71 9.06 -9.14
CA ASP A 220 20.66 9.40 -8.08
C ASP A 220 20.14 8.91 -6.73
N VAL A 221 20.94 8.06 -6.07
CA VAL A 221 20.57 7.36 -4.85
C VAL A 221 20.64 8.23 -3.59
N GLN A 222 21.32 9.38 -3.65
CA GLN A 222 21.46 10.33 -2.53
C GLN A 222 20.56 11.56 -2.68
N ARG A 223 20.01 11.77 -3.88
CA ARG A 223 19.18 12.93 -4.16
C ARG A 223 17.80 12.79 -3.51
N GLY A 224 17.31 13.88 -2.94
CA GLY A 224 15.99 13.93 -2.33
C GLY A 224 14.89 13.65 -3.34
N PHE A 225 13.81 12.98 -2.91
CA PHE A 225 12.66 12.67 -3.79
C PHE A 225 12.06 13.92 -4.46
N LEU A 226 11.96 15.05 -3.74
CA LEU A 226 11.47 16.31 -4.32
C LEU A 226 12.35 16.81 -5.48
N ASP A 227 13.67 16.73 -5.33
CA ASP A 227 14.63 17.14 -6.35
C ASP A 227 14.70 16.16 -7.54
N LEU A 228 14.26 14.92 -7.33
CA LEU A 228 14.04 13.91 -8.37
C LEU A 228 12.72 14.13 -9.13
N GLY A 229 11.89 15.09 -8.72
CA GLY A 229 10.62 15.39 -9.37
C GLY A 229 9.42 14.64 -8.80
N PHE A 230 9.50 14.16 -7.56
CA PHE A 230 8.32 13.62 -6.88
C PHE A 230 7.35 14.72 -6.45
N ASP A 231 6.07 14.46 -6.63
CA ASP A 231 4.94 15.23 -6.15
C ASP A 231 4.06 14.35 -5.24
N SER A 232 2.95 14.89 -4.75
CA SER A 232 2.04 14.15 -3.87
C SER A 232 1.40 12.92 -4.53
N LEU A 233 1.28 12.87 -5.86
CA LEU A 233 0.68 11.74 -6.59
C LEU A 233 1.71 10.64 -6.87
N THR A 234 2.90 11.01 -7.37
CA THR A 234 3.98 10.06 -7.62
C THR A 234 4.50 9.43 -6.33
N ALA A 235 4.41 10.15 -5.21
CA ALA A 235 4.69 9.63 -3.88
C ALA A 235 3.77 8.46 -3.49
N VAL A 236 2.46 8.61 -3.73
CA VAL A 236 1.47 7.58 -3.44
C VAL A 236 1.64 6.39 -4.39
N GLU A 237 1.97 6.64 -5.66
CA GLU A 237 2.25 5.58 -6.63
C GLU A 237 3.45 4.74 -6.22
N LEU A 238 4.59 5.36 -5.86
CA LEU A 238 5.78 4.64 -5.38
C LEU A 238 5.48 3.82 -4.13
N ARG A 239 4.78 4.39 -3.15
CA ARG A 239 4.37 3.69 -1.93
C ARG A 239 3.57 2.44 -2.27
N ASN A 240 2.54 2.55 -3.11
CA ASN A 240 1.68 1.42 -3.49
C ASN A 240 2.47 0.31 -4.18
N ARG A 241 3.39 0.67 -5.07
CA ARG A 241 4.24 -0.29 -5.80
C ARG A 241 5.17 -1.03 -4.84
N LEU A 242 5.84 -0.31 -3.94
CA LEU A 242 6.71 -0.91 -2.92
C LEU A 242 5.91 -1.79 -1.95
N GLN A 243 4.71 -1.36 -1.55
CA GLN A 243 3.83 -2.14 -0.68
C GLN A 243 3.45 -3.47 -1.35
N HIS A 244 3.15 -3.44 -2.65
CA HIS A 244 2.83 -4.63 -3.41
C HIS A 244 4.04 -5.55 -3.62
N ALA A 245 5.22 -5.00 -3.90
CA ALA A 245 6.44 -5.77 -4.15
C ALA A 245 7.01 -6.41 -2.87
N THR A 246 6.94 -5.70 -1.74
CA THR A 246 7.51 -6.14 -0.45
C THR A 246 6.51 -6.86 0.44
N GLY A 247 5.21 -6.63 0.26
CA GLY A 247 4.17 -7.13 1.15
C GLY A 247 4.09 -6.40 2.51
N LEU A 248 4.92 -5.37 2.72
CA LEU A 248 4.89 -4.54 3.93
C LEU A 248 3.65 -3.65 3.95
N ARG A 249 3.37 -3.00 5.09
CA ARG A 249 2.41 -1.90 5.19
C ARG A 249 3.19 -0.60 5.35
N LEU A 250 3.29 0.18 4.27
CA LEU A 250 4.09 1.40 4.24
C LEU A 250 3.21 2.63 4.52
N PRO A 251 3.63 3.56 5.40
CA PRO A 251 2.85 4.76 5.71
C PRO A 251 2.81 5.75 4.53
N SER A 252 1.85 6.68 4.55
CA SER A 252 1.77 7.75 3.54
C SER A 252 2.87 8.81 3.67
N THR A 253 3.56 8.86 4.81
CA THR A 253 4.69 9.76 5.10
C THR A 253 6.04 9.20 4.66
N LEU A 254 6.07 8.00 4.07
CA LEU A 254 7.28 7.23 3.73
C LEU A 254 8.40 8.06 3.06
N ILE A 255 8.05 8.91 2.09
CA ILE A 255 9.01 9.73 1.34
C ILE A 255 9.54 10.91 2.15
N TYR A 256 8.78 11.37 3.16
CA TYR A 256 9.22 12.41 4.09
C TYR A 256 10.08 11.82 5.21
N ASP A 257 9.72 10.62 5.67
CA ASP A 257 10.46 9.90 6.72
C ASP A 257 11.80 9.35 6.19
N HIS A 258 11.86 9.03 4.90
CA HIS A 258 13.04 8.54 4.20
C HIS A 258 13.27 9.38 2.93
N PRO A 259 14.03 10.48 3.02
CA PRO A 259 14.06 11.51 1.98
C PRO A 259 14.85 11.11 0.73
N SER A 260 15.69 10.08 0.77
CA SER A 260 16.46 9.59 -0.38
C SER A 260 16.15 8.12 -0.72
N PRO A 261 16.43 7.68 -1.96
CA PRO A 261 16.32 6.28 -2.36
C PRO A 261 17.17 5.34 -1.48
N SER A 262 18.33 5.80 -1.03
CA SER A 262 19.19 5.02 -0.11
C SER A 262 18.57 4.86 1.27
N ASP A 263 17.99 5.93 1.82
CA ASP A 263 17.31 5.89 3.13
C ASP A 263 16.11 4.94 3.08
N LEU A 264 15.34 5.01 1.99
CA LEU A 264 14.19 4.15 1.79
C LEU A 264 14.58 2.68 1.64
N ALA A 265 15.66 2.38 0.91
CA ALA A 265 16.20 1.02 0.82
C ALA A 265 16.68 0.50 2.19
N GLY A 266 17.28 1.37 3.02
CA GLY A 266 17.66 1.06 4.39
C GLY A 266 16.47 0.71 5.28
N HIS A 267 15.38 1.48 5.19
CA HIS A 267 14.15 1.20 5.93
C HIS A 267 13.49 -0.13 5.49
N LEU A 268 13.42 -0.39 4.19
CA LEU A 268 12.91 -1.68 3.70
C LEU A 268 13.79 -2.86 4.18
N HIS A 269 15.10 -2.63 4.31
CA HIS A 269 16.01 -3.65 4.84
C HIS A 269 15.75 -3.98 6.31
N SER A 270 15.47 -2.98 7.15
CA SER A 270 15.15 -3.21 8.56
C SER A 270 13.81 -3.94 8.73
N GLU A 271 12.81 -3.61 7.93
CA GLU A 271 11.47 -4.21 7.99
C GLU A 271 11.42 -5.65 7.45
N LEU A 272 12.25 -5.99 6.47
CA LEU A 272 12.28 -7.31 5.83
C LEU A 272 13.29 -8.28 6.47
N ARG A 273 13.86 -7.92 7.64
CA ARG A 273 14.83 -8.78 8.33
C ARG A 273 14.16 -10.07 8.80
N PRO A 274 14.71 -11.26 8.47
CA PRO A 274 14.11 -12.51 8.91
C PRO A 274 14.16 -12.63 10.45
N PRO A 275 13.13 -13.22 11.09
CA PRO A 275 13.03 -13.34 12.55
C PRO A 275 14.24 -13.99 13.24
N GLN A 276 15.03 -14.79 12.52
CA GLN A 276 16.18 -15.52 13.07
C GLN A 276 17.36 -14.63 13.51
N GLU A 277 17.43 -13.37 13.08
CA GLU A 277 18.49 -12.45 13.53
C GLU A 277 18.04 -11.52 14.68
N GLN A 278 16.76 -11.54 15.06
CA GLN A 278 16.23 -10.76 16.19
C GLN A 278 16.42 -11.47 17.55
N GLU A 279 16.64 -12.79 17.54
CA GLU A 279 16.65 -13.65 18.75
C GLU A 279 18.07 -14.07 19.20
N ALA A 280 19.12 -13.68 18.48
CA ALA A 280 20.48 -14.14 18.76
C ALA A 280 21.31 -13.26 19.72
N ALA A 281 20.72 -12.23 20.34
CA ALA A 281 21.49 -11.27 21.15
C ALA A 281 20.99 -11.04 22.60
N VAL A 282 19.98 -11.76 23.08
CA VAL A 282 19.66 -11.78 24.52
C VAL A 282 19.42 -13.23 24.91
N GLU A 283 20.33 -13.81 25.69
CA GLU A 283 20.09 -15.11 26.31
C GLU A 283 18.74 -15.04 27.06
N PRO A 284 17.82 -16.00 26.88
CA PRO A 284 16.51 -16.06 27.55
C PRO A 284 16.59 -16.29 29.07
N GLY A 285 17.73 -15.96 29.68
CA GLY A 285 17.86 -15.80 31.12
C GLY A 285 18.08 -14.34 31.52
N ILE A 286 18.64 -13.51 30.63
CA ILE A 286 18.93 -12.09 30.92
C ILE A 286 17.65 -11.25 30.86
N ARG A 287 16.76 -11.53 29.91
CA ARG A 287 15.47 -10.82 29.78
C ARG A 287 14.57 -11.07 31.00
N GLU A 288 14.53 -12.30 31.49
CA GLU A 288 13.78 -12.73 32.66
C GLU A 288 14.38 -12.11 33.95
N LEU A 289 15.68 -11.82 33.98
CA LEU A 289 16.33 -11.07 35.06
C LEU A 289 16.00 -9.58 35.01
N GLU A 290 15.89 -8.98 33.83
CA GLU A 290 15.47 -7.57 33.66
C GLU A 290 14.01 -7.36 34.11
N ASP A 291 13.11 -8.29 33.76
CA ASP A 291 11.71 -8.27 34.20
C ASP A 291 11.60 -8.42 35.74
N LEU A 292 12.46 -9.25 36.34
CA LEU A 292 12.55 -9.42 37.79
C LEU A 292 13.08 -8.16 38.50
N GLU A 293 14.08 -7.49 37.92
CA GLU A 293 14.63 -6.23 38.43
C GLU A 293 13.58 -5.11 38.42
N ALA A 294 12.81 -5.01 37.34
CA ALA A 294 11.69 -4.06 37.25
C ALA A 294 10.61 -4.36 38.31
N ALA A 295 10.28 -5.63 38.56
CA ALA A 295 9.33 -6.02 39.59
C ALA A 295 9.85 -5.73 41.02
N LEU A 296 11.16 -5.87 41.26
CA LEU A 296 11.82 -5.55 42.53
C LEU A 296 11.81 -4.06 42.84
N ALA A 297 12.03 -3.20 41.83
CA ALA A 297 11.99 -1.75 41.98
C ALA A 297 10.60 -1.24 42.43
N GLY A 298 9.53 -1.94 42.05
CA GLY A 298 8.14 -1.64 42.43
C GLY A 298 7.78 -1.94 43.90
N LEU A 299 8.57 -2.73 44.62
CA LEU A 299 8.27 -3.17 46.00
C LEU A 299 8.56 -2.12 47.08
N SER A 300 8.57 -0.82 46.76
CA SER A 300 8.94 0.27 47.67
C SER A 300 7.89 0.57 48.76
N ALA A 301 7.84 -0.25 49.79
CA ALA A 301 7.39 0.16 51.12
C ALA A 301 8.32 -0.45 52.20
N PRO A 302 8.90 0.35 53.10
CA PRO A 302 9.46 -0.16 54.34
C PRO A 302 8.28 -0.50 55.26
N HIS A 303 8.35 -1.59 56.02
CA HIS A 303 7.36 -2.11 57.00
C HIS A 303 6.78 -3.47 56.62
N ASP A 304 7.64 -4.45 56.38
CA ASP A 304 7.30 -5.80 56.80
C ASP A 304 8.33 -6.23 57.85
N GLY A 305 7.86 -6.81 58.96
CA GLY A 305 8.69 -7.36 60.02
C GLY A 305 9.59 -8.52 59.56
N PRO A 306 10.23 -9.26 60.50
CA PRO A 306 11.22 -10.29 60.18
C PRO A 306 10.73 -11.43 59.26
N THR A 307 9.42 -11.56 59.04
CA THR A 307 8.75 -12.52 58.12
C THR A 307 8.28 -11.90 56.79
N GLY A 308 8.70 -10.68 56.49
CA GLY A 308 8.26 -9.89 55.34
C GLY A 308 8.54 -10.46 53.96
N HIS A 309 7.74 -10.02 52.97
CA HIS A 309 7.85 -10.49 51.58
C HIS A 309 9.25 -10.28 50.99
N ARG A 310 9.94 -9.20 51.39
CA ARG A 310 11.32 -8.93 50.97
C ARG A 310 12.34 -9.94 51.51
N THR A 311 12.22 -10.37 52.77
CA THR A 311 13.14 -11.34 53.37
C THR A 311 13.00 -12.71 52.70
N ARG A 312 11.77 -13.14 52.40
CA ARG A 312 11.51 -14.38 51.64
C ARG A 312 12.04 -14.30 50.22
N LEU A 313 11.85 -13.17 49.54
CA LEU A 313 12.36 -12.94 48.19
C LEU A 313 13.90 -12.93 48.16
N ALA A 314 14.54 -12.25 49.11
CA ALA A 314 16.00 -12.23 49.26
C ALA A 314 16.57 -13.64 49.48
N ASN A 315 15.99 -14.43 50.39
CA ASN A 315 16.42 -15.82 50.62
C ASN A 315 16.24 -16.69 49.37
N ARG A 316 15.17 -16.48 48.59
CA ARG A 316 14.94 -17.23 47.35
C ARG A 316 15.92 -16.85 46.25
N LEU A 317 16.27 -15.58 46.11
CA LEU A 317 17.30 -15.10 45.18
C LEU A 317 18.68 -15.61 45.57
N GLN A 318 19.00 -15.63 46.87
CA GLN A 318 20.25 -16.21 47.39
C GLN A 318 20.36 -17.70 47.04
N ALA A 319 19.27 -18.47 47.21
CA ALA A 319 19.23 -19.88 46.85
C ALA A 319 19.34 -20.14 45.34
N LEU A 320 18.80 -19.24 44.51
CA LEU A 320 18.95 -19.32 43.05
C LEU A 320 20.38 -18.97 42.61
N LEU A 321 20.97 -17.91 43.17
CA LEU A 321 22.38 -17.53 42.93
C LEU A 321 23.30 -18.71 43.25
N TRP A 322 23.05 -19.37 44.38
CA TRP A 322 23.81 -20.51 44.85
C TRP A 322 23.71 -21.72 43.89
N ARG A 323 22.52 -22.01 43.36
CA ARG A 323 22.32 -23.04 42.33
C ARG A 323 23.03 -22.73 41.02
N VAL A 324 23.09 -21.46 40.64
CA VAL A 324 23.79 -21.02 39.41
C VAL A 324 25.32 -21.08 39.60
N GLN A 325 25.81 -20.86 40.83
CA GLN A 325 27.23 -20.95 41.18
C GLN A 325 27.75 -22.39 41.35
N GLY A 326 26.86 -23.38 41.45
CA GLY A 326 27.22 -24.81 41.43
C GLY A 326 27.69 -25.40 42.76
N ASP A 327 27.51 -24.70 43.88
CA ASP A 327 27.87 -25.20 45.21
C ASP A 327 26.79 -26.15 45.79
N THR A 328 27.16 -27.10 46.65
CA THR A 328 26.30 -28.25 47.06
C THR A 328 25.89 -28.34 48.55
N THR A 329 26.33 -27.43 49.44
CA THR A 329 25.75 -27.25 50.80
C THR A 329 25.07 -25.85 51.04
N PRO A 330 23.78 -25.76 51.44
CA PRO A 330 23.10 -24.48 51.71
C PRO A 330 23.52 -23.87 53.07
N PRO A 331 23.43 -22.54 53.28
CA PRO A 331 23.61 -21.94 54.60
C PRO A 331 22.38 -22.20 55.50
N GLU A 332 22.62 -22.64 56.74
CA GLU A 332 21.57 -22.85 57.76
C GLU A 332 20.92 -21.50 58.17
N GLY A 333 19.65 -21.33 57.82
CA GLY A 333 18.72 -20.30 58.33
C GLY A 333 17.58 -20.96 59.10
N PRO A 334 16.89 -20.25 60.02
CA PRO A 334 16.26 -20.84 61.20
C PRO A 334 15.21 -21.89 60.87
N ALA A 335 15.27 -22.99 61.61
CA ALA A 335 14.54 -24.24 61.40
C ALA A 335 13.03 -24.04 61.24
N ASP A 336 12.50 -24.38 60.06
CA ASP A 336 11.13 -24.87 59.92
C ASP A 336 11.03 -26.20 60.69
N VAL A 337 10.53 -26.14 61.92
CA VAL A 337 10.16 -27.34 62.68
C VAL A 337 8.91 -27.93 62.01
N PRO A 338 8.92 -29.21 61.57
CA PRO A 338 7.76 -29.83 60.94
C PRO A 338 6.57 -29.92 61.90
N LEU A 339 5.50 -29.20 61.57
CA LEU A 339 4.22 -29.11 62.30
C LEU A 339 3.33 -30.38 62.20
N GLU A 340 3.91 -31.58 62.18
CA GLU A 340 3.14 -32.84 62.13
C GLU A 340 3.36 -33.78 63.33
N ALA A 341 3.89 -33.26 64.44
CA ALA A 341 3.95 -34.03 65.69
C ALA A 341 3.86 -33.14 66.95
N ALA A 342 3.01 -32.11 66.94
CA ALA A 342 2.70 -31.32 68.13
C ALA A 342 1.30 -31.68 68.65
N ASP A 343 1.24 -32.10 69.92
CA ASP A 343 0.01 -32.38 70.66
C ASP A 343 -0.77 -31.07 70.91
N ASP A 344 -2.10 -31.14 71.02
CA ASP A 344 -3.00 -29.95 71.02
C ASP A 344 -2.59 -28.91 72.09
N ASP A 345 -1.99 -29.35 73.20
CA ASP A 345 -1.52 -28.49 74.29
C ASP A 345 -0.28 -27.64 73.92
N GLN A 346 0.54 -28.05 72.95
CA GLN A 346 1.69 -27.24 72.46
C GLN A 346 1.27 -26.17 71.45
N MET A 347 0.09 -26.30 70.85
CA MET A 347 -0.43 -25.33 69.87
C MET A 347 -1.01 -24.09 70.58
N PHE A 348 -1.54 -24.24 71.80
CA PHE A 348 -2.06 -23.13 72.60
C PHE A 348 -0.96 -22.26 73.24
N ASP A 349 0.17 -22.84 73.66
CA ASP A 349 1.30 -22.08 74.21
C ASP A 349 2.00 -21.19 73.16
N LEU A 350 1.96 -21.58 71.88
CA LEU A 350 2.54 -20.79 70.78
C LEU A 350 1.69 -19.57 70.41
N ILE A 351 0.36 -19.68 70.57
CA ILE A 351 -0.60 -18.59 70.31
C ILE A 351 -0.54 -17.54 71.43
N ASP A 352 -0.35 -17.96 72.69
CA ASP A 352 -0.22 -17.04 73.83
C ASP A 352 1.11 -16.26 73.80
N GLN A 353 2.18 -16.80 73.22
CA GLN A 353 3.45 -16.08 73.03
C GLN A 353 3.44 -15.08 71.86
N GLU A 354 2.69 -15.31 70.78
CA GLU A 354 2.57 -14.35 69.67
C GLU A 354 1.53 -13.25 69.92
N LEU A 355 0.53 -13.46 70.78
CA LEU A 355 -0.49 -12.46 71.13
C LEU A 355 -0.19 -11.65 72.40
N GLY A 356 0.93 -11.91 73.09
CA GLY A 356 1.46 -11.06 74.15
C GLY A 356 0.56 -10.95 75.39
N LEU A 357 -0.11 -12.03 75.78
CA LEU A 357 -0.90 -12.09 77.02
C LEU A 357 -0.21 -12.94 78.09
N ARG A 358 0.97 -12.49 78.52
CA ARG A 358 1.43 -12.56 79.92
C ARG A 358 2.60 -11.62 80.18
#